data_AF-D8RVH3-F1
#
_entry.id   AF-D8RVH3-F1
#
_cell.length_a   1.000
_cell.length_b   1.000
_cell.length_c   1.000
_cell.angle_alpha   90.00
_cell.angle_beta   90.00
_cell.angle_gamma   90.00
#
_symmetry.space_group_name_H-M   'P 1'
#
loop_
_entity.id
_entity.type
_entity.pdbx_description
1 polymer ?
#
loop_
_entity_poly.entity_id
_entity_poly.type
_entity_poly.pdbx_seq_one_letter_code
_entity_poly.pdbx_strand_id
1 'polypeptide(L)'
;MEIVIDGHGHILGRVASICSKELLKGQRLVIVRCEDICMSGGIIRQKMKYHRALRRRSNTNPRRGGPKIETSPSGILARVIKGMLPRSKRAGALRNFKAYDGCPPPYGVVKKMVIPDALKVLRMRRESPFCLLGALARDLGWEGGDFVAKLEAKRKEKALVFYKRKLKFLAERSRILDEYDKKQNELQQQQENLLEGIVVALVFYKIKCKVCSRDR
;
A
#
# COMPACT_ATOMS: atom_id res chain seq x y z
N MET A 1 4.60 7.48 12.60
CA MET A 1 4.45 7.18 11.16
C MET A 1 3.13 6.45 10.96
N GLU A 2 2.35 6.81 9.95
CA GLU A 2 1.03 6.20 9.65
C GLU A 2 1.16 5.36 8.37
N ILE A 3 0.76 4.09 8.44
CA ILE A 3 0.82 3.17 7.30
C ILE A 3 -0.52 3.26 6.56
N VAL A 4 -0.48 3.69 5.31
CA VAL A 4 -1.66 3.84 4.46
C VAL A 4 -1.77 2.65 3.52
N ILE A 5 -2.90 1.96 3.56
CA ILE A 5 -3.18 0.75 2.78
C ILE A 5 -4.29 1.04 1.78
N ASP A 6 -4.08 0.65 0.52
CA ASP A 6 -5.12 0.68 -0.51
C ASP A 6 -6.02 -0.55 -0.36
N GLY A 7 -7.31 -0.36 -0.13
CA GLY A 7 -8.29 -1.44 0.02
C GLY A 7 -8.68 -2.11 -1.31
N HIS A 8 -8.34 -1.51 -2.44
CA HIS A 8 -8.78 -2.00 -3.75
C HIS A 8 -8.31 -3.42 -4.04
N GLY A 9 -9.25 -4.29 -4.44
CA GLY A 9 -8.94 -5.65 -4.87
C GLY A 9 -8.47 -6.56 -3.74
N HIS A 10 -8.63 -6.18 -2.47
CA HIS A 10 -8.29 -7.01 -1.33
C HIS A 10 -9.49 -7.80 -0.80
N ILE A 11 -9.25 -8.92 -0.12
CA ILE A 11 -10.29 -9.73 0.52
C ILE A 11 -10.53 -9.25 1.95
N LEU A 12 -11.77 -8.84 2.27
CA LEU A 12 -12.18 -8.21 3.53
C LEU A 12 -11.62 -8.89 4.78
N GLY A 13 -11.84 -10.20 4.92
CA GLY A 13 -11.43 -10.95 6.12
C GLY A 13 -9.91 -11.09 6.26
N ARG A 14 -9.19 -11.21 5.14
CA ARG A 14 -7.73 -11.34 5.15
C ARG A 14 -7.05 -10.03 5.52
N VAL A 15 -7.51 -8.91 4.95
CA VAL A 15 -7.06 -7.57 5.34
C VAL A 15 -7.32 -7.34 6.82
N ALA A 16 -8.54 -7.63 7.29
CA ALA A 16 -8.90 -7.41 8.68
C ALA A 16 -8.02 -8.21 9.65
N SER A 17 -7.68 -9.46 9.32
CA SER A 17 -6.81 -10.29 10.16
C SER A 17 -5.41 -9.70 10.30
N ILE A 18 -4.79 -9.32 9.18
CA ILE A 18 -3.44 -8.74 9.17
C ILE A 18 -3.42 -7.39 9.88
N CYS A 19 -4.38 -6.52 9.56
CA CYS A 19 -4.50 -5.22 10.22
C CYS A 19 -4.73 -5.37 11.72
N SER A 20 -5.53 -6.34 12.18
CA SER A 20 -5.77 -6.54 13.61
C SER A 20 -4.49 -6.89 14.39
N LYS A 21 -3.60 -7.71 13.80
CA LYS A 21 -2.29 -8.04 14.39
C LYS A 21 -1.38 -6.82 14.46
N GLU A 22 -1.28 -6.04 13.39
CA GLU A 22 -0.46 -4.83 13.35
C GLU A 22 -0.98 -3.73 14.29
N LEU A 23 -2.29 -3.59 14.44
CA LEU A 23 -2.90 -2.70 15.43
C LEU A 23 -2.55 -3.11 16.86
N LEU A 24 -2.49 -4.41 17.16
CA LEU A 24 -2.06 -4.92 18.47
C LEU A 24 -0.58 -4.68 18.76
N LYS A 25 0.26 -4.60 17.73
CA LYS A 25 1.65 -4.15 17.85
C LYS A 25 1.77 -2.63 18.05
N GLY A 26 0.65 -1.89 18.01
CA GLY A 26 0.62 -0.45 18.22
C GLY A 26 0.84 0.39 16.96
N GLN A 27 0.82 -0.21 15.77
CA GLN A 27 0.97 0.55 14.52
C GLN A 27 -0.27 1.41 14.24
N ARG A 28 -0.03 2.60 13.65
CA ARG A 28 -1.10 3.47 13.13
C ARG A 28 -1.42 3.10 11.70
N LEU A 29 -2.66 2.70 11.44
CA LEU A 29 -3.10 2.13 10.17
C LEU A 29 -4.28 2.90 9.61
N VAL A 30 -4.19 3.23 8.32
CA VAL A 30 -5.27 3.83 7.54
C VAL A 30 -5.57 2.96 6.36
N ILE A 31 -6.83 2.57 6.19
CA ILE A 31 -7.30 1.90 4.98
C ILE A 31 -8.15 2.90 4.19
N VAL A 32 -7.77 3.11 2.93
CA VAL A 32 -8.50 3.95 1.97
C VAL A 32 -9.16 3.08 0.91
N ARG A 33 -10.19 3.60 0.25
CA ARG A 33 -10.96 2.89 -0.79
C ARG A 33 -11.62 1.61 -0.28
N CYS A 34 -12.30 1.72 0.87
CA CYS A 34 -12.98 0.57 1.47
C CYS A 34 -14.11 0.00 0.60
N GLU A 35 -14.71 0.82 -0.27
CA GLU A 35 -15.75 0.44 -1.24
C GLU A 35 -15.28 -0.62 -2.26
N ASP A 36 -13.98 -0.61 -2.59
CA ASP A 36 -13.39 -1.52 -3.57
C ASP A 36 -12.88 -2.84 -2.96
N ILE A 37 -13.11 -3.05 -1.67
CA ILE A 37 -12.77 -4.30 -0.99
C ILE A 37 -13.69 -5.42 -1.48
N CYS A 38 -13.13 -6.59 -1.74
CA CYS A 38 -13.84 -7.77 -2.18
C CYS A 38 -14.28 -8.64 -0.99
N MET A 39 -15.46 -9.23 -1.10
CA MET A 39 -15.91 -10.34 -0.26
C MET A 39 -16.12 -11.59 -1.13
N SER A 40 -15.75 -12.76 -0.61
CA SER A 40 -15.94 -14.02 -1.30
C SER A 40 -17.42 -14.43 -1.36
N GLY A 41 -17.86 -15.01 -2.47
CA GLY A 41 -19.24 -15.40 -2.71
C GLY A 41 -20.07 -14.31 -3.39
N GLY A 42 -21.18 -14.71 -4.01
CA GLY A 42 -22.08 -13.81 -4.74
C GLY A 42 -22.81 -12.80 -3.84
N ILE A 43 -23.27 -11.71 -4.45
CA ILE A 43 -23.90 -10.57 -3.76
C ILE A 43 -25.14 -10.97 -2.95
N ILE A 44 -26.01 -11.81 -3.49
CA ILE A 44 -27.26 -12.26 -2.83
C ILE A 44 -26.95 -12.97 -1.51
N ARG A 45 -25.97 -13.88 -1.51
CA ARG A 45 -25.55 -14.61 -0.30
C ARG A 45 -25.03 -13.66 0.77
N GLN A 46 -24.17 -12.71 0.37
CA GLN A 46 -23.61 -11.75 1.32
C GLN A 46 -24.66 -10.77 1.85
N LYS A 47 -25.59 -10.34 1.00
CA LYS A 47 -26.76 -9.54 1.36
C LYS A 47 -27.62 -10.26 2.40
N MET A 48 -28.00 -11.52 2.16
CA MET A 48 -28.77 -12.33 3.12
C MET A 48 -28.04 -12.50 4.45
N LYS A 49 -26.72 -12.72 4.43
CA LYS A 49 -25.89 -12.78 5.63
C LYS A 49 -25.94 -11.47 6.42
N TYR A 50 -25.86 -10.34 5.74
CA TYR A 50 -25.93 -9.02 6.37
C TYR A 50 -27.32 -8.68 6.91
N HIS A 51 -28.39 -8.96 6.16
CA HIS A 51 -29.76 -8.77 6.64
C HIS A 51 -30.03 -9.59 7.90
N ARG A 52 -29.53 -10.83 7.98
CA ARG A 52 -29.60 -11.63 9.21
C ARG A 52 -28.93 -10.93 10.40
N ALA A 53 -27.79 -10.28 10.17
CA ALA A 53 -27.12 -9.52 11.21
C ALA A 53 -27.89 -8.25 11.60
N LEU A 54 -28.42 -7.50 10.62
CA LEU A 54 -29.22 -6.29 10.83
C LEU A 54 -30.52 -6.56 11.60
N ARG A 55 -31.13 -7.73 11.39
CA ARG A 55 -32.32 -8.18 12.15
C ARG A 55 -32.03 -8.49 13.61
N ARG A 56 -30.76 -8.69 14.01
CA ARG A 56 -30.38 -8.87 15.42
C ARG A 56 -30.43 -7.52 16.13
N ARG A 57 -31.62 -7.12 16.57
CA ARG A 57 -31.84 -5.99 17.48
C ARG A 57 -32.57 -6.47 18.73
N SER A 58 -32.40 -5.75 19.83
CA SER A 58 -33.21 -6.01 21.02
C SER A 58 -34.67 -5.67 20.71
N ASN A 59 -35.59 -6.58 21.02
CA ASN A 59 -37.03 -6.34 20.87
C ASN A 59 -37.52 -5.24 21.84
N THR A 60 -36.97 -5.23 23.07
CA THR A 60 -37.36 -4.28 24.13
C THR A 60 -37.01 -2.84 23.79
N ASN A 61 -35.77 -2.57 23.39
CA ASN A 61 -35.35 -1.24 22.97
C ASN A 61 -34.25 -1.31 21.90
N PRO A 62 -34.60 -1.18 20.62
CA PRO A 62 -33.65 -1.25 19.51
C PRO A 62 -32.57 -0.16 19.51
N ARG A 63 -32.77 0.97 20.21
CA ARG A 63 -31.79 2.07 20.27
C ARG A 63 -30.67 1.80 21.28
N ARG A 64 -31.02 1.15 22.39
CA ARG A 64 -30.11 0.84 23.51
C ARG A 64 -29.55 -0.58 23.42
N GLY A 65 -30.39 -1.54 23.06
CA GLY A 65 -30.07 -2.95 23.05
C GLY A 65 -29.73 -3.50 21.66
N GLY A 66 -28.62 -4.21 21.58
CA GLY A 66 -28.23 -5.00 20.40
C GLY A 66 -27.08 -4.40 19.58
N PRO A 67 -26.57 -5.18 18.61
CA PRO A 67 -25.51 -4.73 17.71
C PRO A 67 -25.91 -3.52 16.86
N LYS A 68 -25.14 -2.43 16.96
CA LYS A 68 -25.24 -1.28 16.05
C LYS A 68 -24.41 -1.57 14.80
N ILE A 69 -25.11 -1.82 13.70
CA ILE A 69 -24.51 -2.23 12.43
C ILE A 69 -24.62 -1.07 11.43
N GLU A 70 -23.53 -0.32 11.28
CA GLU A 70 -23.23 0.56 10.15
C GLU A 70 -23.20 -0.23 8.83
N THR A 71 -23.70 0.42 7.79
CA THR A 71 -23.86 -0.07 6.42
C THR A 71 -22.80 0.47 5.46
N SER A 72 -22.03 1.50 5.84
CA SER A 72 -20.93 2.01 5.02
C SER A 72 -19.80 0.97 4.87
N PRO A 73 -19.08 0.94 3.74
CA PRO A 73 -17.97 0.00 3.54
C PRO A 73 -16.88 0.13 4.60
N SER A 74 -16.48 1.38 4.92
CA SER A 74 -15.56 1.71 6.01
C SER A 74 -16.03 1.19 7.38
N GLY A 75 -17.31 1.39 7.72
CA GLY A 75 -17.90 0.94 8.98
C GLY A 75 -18.03 -0.57 9.09
N ILE A 76 -18.34 -1.23 7.97
CA ILE A 76 -18.31 -2.69 7.84
C ILE A 76 -16.90 -3.21 8.15
N LEU A 77 -15.87 -2.65 7.49
CA LEU A 77 -14.48 -3.05 7.72
C LEU A 77 -14.05 -2.83 9.17
N ALA A 78 -14.39 -1.67 9.74
CA ALA A 78 -14.12 -1.35 11.13
C ALA A 78 -14.76 -2.35 12.10
N ARG A 79 -16.00 -2.79 11.82
CA ARG A 79 -16.68 -3.83 12.61
C ARG A 79 -15.94 -5.17 12.55
N VAL A 80 -15.49 -5.59 11.36
CA VAL A 80 -14.77 -6.86 11.20
C VAL A 80 -13.45 -6.83 11.98
N ILE A 81 -12.68 -5.76 11.86
CA ILE A 81 -11.42 -5.58 12.61
C ILE A 81 -11.68 -5.54 14.11
N LYS A 82 -12.70 -4.77 14.55
CA LYS A 82 -13.12 -4.71 15.96
C LYS A 82 -13.48 -6.09 16.52
N GLY A 83 -14.11 -6.94 15.72
CA GLY A 83 -14.45 -8.32 16.07
C GLY A 83 -13.24 -9.23 16.24
N MET A 84 -12.16 -8.98 15.49
CA MET A 84 -10.89 -9.72 15.57
C MET A 84 -9.99 -9.26 16.72
N LEU A 85 -10.24 -8.08 17.29
CA LEU A 85 -9.48 -7.55 18.42
C LEU A 85 -10.00 -8.09 19.77
N PRO A 86 -9.09 -8.48 20.70
CA PRO A 86 -9.46 -8.88 22.05
C PRO A 86 -10.12 -7.72 22.79
N ARG A 87 -11.19 -8.01 23.54
CA ARG A 87 -12.05 -6.98 24.15
C ARG A 87 -11.28 -6.00 25.05
N SER A 88 -10.29 -6.48 25.80
CA SER A 88 -9.45 -5.68 26.70
C SER A 88 -8.61 -4.63 25.96
N LYS A 89 -7.90 -5.04 24.88
CA LYS A 89 -6.99 -4.16 24.13
C LYS A 89 -7.68 -3.39 22.99
N ARG A 90 -8.94 -3.70 22.70
CA ARG A 90 -9.73 -3.13 21.60
C ARG A 90 -9.75 -1.60 21.60
N ALA A 91 -9.91 -0.96 22.76
CA ALA A 91 -9.99 0.49 22.84
C ALA A 91 -8.68 1.17 22.42
N GLY A 92 -7.52 0.65 22.86
CA GLY A 92 -6.21 1.18 22.47
C GLY A 92 -5.92 0.94 20.99
N ALA A 93 -6.19 -0.26 20.49
CA ALA A 93 -5.95 -0.63 19.09
C ALA A 93 -6.81 0.20 18.11
N LEU A 94 -8.09 0.42 18.41
CA LEU A 94 -8.99 1.17 17.52
C LEU A 94 -8.66 2.67 17.43
N ARG A 95 -8.00 3.26 18.45
CA ARG A 95 -7.53 4.66 18.37
C ARG A 95 -6.49 4.86 17.26
N ASN A 96 -5.78 3.80 16.90
CA ASN A 96 -4.75 3.81 15.86
C ASN A 96 -5.29 3.45 14.47
N PHE A 97 -6.57 3.08 14.35
CA PHE A 97 -7.19 2.63 13.10
C PHE A 97 -8.08 3.70 12.50
N LYS A 98 -7.93 3.96 11.20
CA LYS A 98 -8.87 4.77 10.42
C LYS A 98 -9.25 4.06 9.13
N ALA A 99 -10.50 4.17 8.73
CA ALA A 99 -11.01 3.64 7.47
C ALA A 99 -11.77 4.73 6.74
N TYR A 100 -11.54 4.86 5.44
CA TYR A 100 -12.21 5.83 4.59
C TYR A 100 -12.79 5.17 3.34
N ASP A 101 -13.97 5.63 2.96
CA ASP A 101 -14.56 5.37 1.65
C ASP A 101 -13.99 6.40 0.66
N GLY A 102 -13.42 5.92 -0.46
CA GLY A 102 -12.58 6.71 -1.34
C GLY A 102 -11.21 7.05 -0.74
N CYS A 103 -10.52 8.03 -1.33
CA CYS A 103 -9.22 8.50 -0.89
C CYS A 103 -9.25 10.00 -0.59
N PRO A 104 -9.36 10.39 0.69
CA PRO A 104 -9.44 11.80 1.06
C PRO A 104 -8.11 12.55 0.80
N PRO A 105 -8.15 13.89 0.67
CA PRO A 105 -7.01 14.73 0.26
C PRO A 105 -5.66 14.45 0.94
N PRO A 106 -5.55 14.29 2.29
CA PRO A 106 -4.26 14.03 2.92
C PRO A 106 -3.63 12.70 2.46
N TYR A 107 -4.46 11.71 2.11
CA TYR A 107 -4.00 10.38 1.65
C TYR A 107 -3.88 10.28 0.13
N GLY A 108 -4.33 11.30 -0.62
CA GLY A 108 -4.22 11.36 -2.07
C GLY A 108 -2.77 11.34 -2.54
N VAL A 109 -1.92 12.13 -1.88
CA VAL A 109 -0.50 12.33 -2.21
C VAL A 109 0.44 11.27 -1.62
N VAL A 110 0.03 10.62 -0.54
CA VAL A 110 0.85 9.62 0.17
C VAL A 110 0.91 8.32 -0.63
N LYS A 111 2.09 7.67 -0.61
CA LYS A 111 2.29 6.32 -1.17
C LYS A 111 1.45 5.33 -0.38
N LYS A 112 0.57 4.62 -1.08
CA LYS A 112 -0.31 3.60 -0.50
C LYS A 112 0.36 2.26 -0.66
N MET A 113 0.32 1.46 0.39
CA MET A 113 0.84 0.11 0.42
C MET A 113 -0.28 -0.87 0.10
N VAL A 114 0.10 -2.04 -0.39
CA VAL A 114 -0.80 -3.16 -0.69
C VAL A 114 -0.37 -4.33 0.16
N ILE A 115 -1.32 -5.16 0.59
CA ILE A 115 -1.04 -6.40 1.33
C ILE A 115 -1.11 -7.57 0.34
N PRO A 116 0.02 -8.14 -0.11
CA PRO A 116 0.02 -9.20 -1.12
C PRO A 116 -0.78 -10.43 -0.66
N ASP A 117 -0.67 -10.80 0.62
CA ASP A 117 -1.39 -11.95 1.18
C ASP A 117 -2.93 -11.78 1.21
N ALA A 118 -3.44 -10.57 1.03
CA ALA A 118 -4.87 -10.30 1.03
C ALA A 118 -5.43 -9.95 -0.35
N LEU A 119 -4.60 -9.89 -1.41
CA LEU A 119 -5.06 -9.60 -2.76
C LEU A 119 -5.97 -10.71 -3.31
N LYS A 120 -7.11 -10.33 -3.86
CA LYS A 120 -8.09 -11.22 -4.50
C LYS A 120 -7.43 -12.06 -5.59
N VAL A 121 -6.66 -11.41 -6.46
CA VAL A 121 -6.01 -12.04 -7.63
C VAL A 121 -5.10 -13.19 -7.23
N LEU A 122 -4.43 -13.09 -6.07
CA LEU A 122 -3.49 -14.10 -5.58
C LEU A 122 -4.16 -15.18 -4.74
N ARG A 123 -5.27 -14.87 -4.07
CA ARG A 123 -5.87 -15.73 -3.05
C ARG A 123 -7.18 -16.40 -3.44
N MET A 124 -7.85 -15.93 -4.49
CA MET A 124 -9.14 -16.46 -4.94
C MET A 124 -9.02 -17.02 -6.35
N ARG A 125 -9.67 -18.17 -6.60
CA ARG A 125 -9.80 -18.70 -7.97
C ARG A 125 -10.59 -17.71 -8.83
N ARG A 126 -10.15 -17.50 -10.06
CA ARG A 126 -10.72 -16.50 -10.99
C ARG A 126 -12.23 -16.69 -11.23
N GLU A 127 -12.68 -17.94 -11.31
CA GLU A 127 -14.08 -18.31 -11.56
C GLU A 127 -14.99 -18.14 -10.33
N SER A 128 -14.42 -18.04 -9.13
CA SER A 128 -15.23 -17.95 -7.91
C SER A 128 -15.93 -16.59 -7.84
N PRO A 129 -17.25 -16.55 -7.59
CA PRO A 129 -17.96 -15.29 -7.50
C PRO A 129 -17.48 -14.50 -6.29
N PHE A 130 -17.42 -13.19 -6.45
CA PHE A 130 -17.13 -12.24 -5.38
C PHE A 130 -18.08 -11.05 -5.49
N CYS A 131 -18.23 -10.31 -4.41
CA CYS A 131 -18.94 -9.04 -4.42
C CYS A 131 -18.04 -7.92 -3.92
N LEU A 132 -18.22 -6.72 -4.46
CA LEU A 132 -17.57 -5.51 -3.96
C LEU A 132 -18.33 -5.01 -2.73
N LEU A 133 -17.59 -4.50 -1.75
CA LEU A 133 -18.15 -4.00 -0.51
C LEU A 133 -19.03 -2.78 -0.73
N GLY A 134 -18.67 -1.90 -1.68
CA GLY A 134 -19.47 -0.75 -2.09
C GLY A 134 -20.81 -1.16 -2.71
N ALA A 135 -20.83 -2.20 -3.55
CA ALA A 135 -22.08 -2.72 -4.13
C ALA A 135 -22.99 -3.32 -3.06
N LEU A 136 -22.42 -4.12 -2.15
CA LEU A 136 -23.15 -4.66 -1.01
C LEU A 136 -23.66 -3.55 -0.08
N ALA A 137 -22.85 -2.53 0.21
CA ALA A 137 -23.22 -1.42 1.07
C ALA A 137 -24.39 -0.61 0.47
N ARG A 138 -24.37 -0.33 -0.84
CA ARG A 138 -25.46 0.35 -1.54
C ARG A 138 -26.78 -0.40 -1.35
N ASP A 139 -26.75 -1.71 -1.57
CA ASP A 139 -27.91 -2.61 -1.36
C ASP A 139 -28.43 -2.64 0.08
N LEU A 140 -27.56 -2.34 1.06
CA LEU A 140 -27.90 -2.29 2.48
C LEU A 140 -28.34 -0.89 2.94
N GLY A 141 -28.38 0.11 2.05
CA GLY A 141 -28.80 1.48 2.34
C GLY A 141 -27.67 2.48 2.57
N TRP A 142 -26.50 2.27 1.97
CA TRP A 142 -25.44 3.28 1.95
C TRP A 142 -25.62 4.25 0.76
N GLU A 143 -25.91 5.52 1.07
CA GLU A 143 -26.25 6.55 0.08
C GLU A 143 -25.03 7.27 -0.51
N GLY A 144 -23.86 7.19 0.15
CA GLY A 144 -22.66 7.95 -0.23
C GLY A 144 -21.91 7.43 -1.47
N GLY A 145 -22.36 6.34 -2.09
CA GLY A 145 -21.62 5.65 -3.15
C GLY A 145 -21.34 6.51 -4.39
N ASP A 146 -22.34 7.24 -4.87
CA ASP A 146 -22.22 7.99 -6.12
C ASP A 146 -21.43 9.28 -5.93
N PHE A 147 -21.55 9.89 -4.75
CA PHE A 147 -20.72 11.03 -4.34
C PHE A 147 -19.23 10.64 -4.27
N VAL A 148 -18.91 9.51 -3.64
CA VAL A 148 -17.54 9.00 -3.57
C VAL A 148 -16.99 8.70 -4.97
N ALA A 149 -17.78 8.08 -5.84
CA ALA A 149 -17.39 7.79 -7.22
C ALA A 149 -17.02 9.07 -8.00
N LYS A 150 -17.82 10.15 -7.85
CA LYS A 150 -17.54 11.46 -8.46
C LYS A 150 -16.23 12.08 -7.96
N LEU A 151 -15.96 12.00 -6.65
CA LEU A 151 -14.72 12.51 -6.06
C LEU A 151 -13.50 11.70 -6.50
N GLU A 152 -13.63 10.37 -6.57
CA GLU A 152 -12.57 9.48 -7.04
C GLU A 152 -12.25 9.70 -8.53
N ALA A 153 -13.24 9.99 -9.37
CA ALA A 153 -13.01 10.35 -10.77
C ALA A 153 -12.15 11.62 -10.89
N LYS A 154 -12.52 12.70 -10.18
CA LYS A 154 -11.72 13.94 -10.10
C LYS A 154 -10.31 13.69 -9.56
N ARG A 155 -10.17 12.80 -8.56
CA ARG A 155 -8.86 12.42 -8.01
C ARG A 155 -8.00 11.71 -9.05
N LYS A 156 -8.57 10.79 -9.83
CA LYS A 156 -7.86 10.06 -10.89
C LYS A 156 -7.37 10.98 -11.99
N GLU A 157 -8.18 11.96 -12.42
CA GLU A 157 -7.77 12.98 -13.40
C GLU A 157 -6.53 13.76 -12.92
N LYS A 158 -6.56 14.26 -11.68
CA LYS A 158 -5.42 14.95 -11.07
C LYS A 158 -4.19 14.05 -10.96
N ALA A 159 -4.39 12.78 -10.58
CA ALA A 159 -3.32 11.80 -10.47
C ALA A 159 -2.69 11.46 -11.83
N LEU A 160 -3.46 11.41 -12.91
CA LEU A 160 -2.97 11.20 -14.27
C LEU A 160 -2.07 12.35 -14.73
N VAL A 161 -2.46 13.60 -14.46
CA VAL A 161 -1.64 14.79 -14.76
C VAL A 161 -0.31 14.72 -14.01
N PHE A 162 -0.36 14.41 -12.71
CA PHE A 162 0.84 14.24 -11.89
C PHE A 162 1.74 13.11 -12.41
N TYR A 163 1.16 11.96 -12.76
CA TYR A 163 1.90 10.80 -13.26
C TYR A 163 2.61 11.09 -14.59
N LYS A 164 1.95 11.78 -15.53
CA LYS A 164 2.57 12.21 -16.80
C LYS A 164 3.78 13.12 -16.55
N ARG A 165 3.66 14.08 -15.63
CA ARG A 165 4.78 14.96 -15.23
C ARG A 165 5.91 14.16 -14.59
N LYS A 166 5.59 13.21 -13.71
CA LYS A 166 6.56 12.33 -13.04
C LYS A 166 7.31 11.45 -14.05
N LEU A 167 6.64 10.89 -15.05
CA LEU A 167 7.31 10.09 -16.09
C LEU A 167 8.33 10.90 -16.88
N LYS A 168 7.98 12.11 -17.31
CA LYS A 168 8.91 13.03 -17.98
C LYS A 168 10.14 13.32 -17.11
N PHE A 169 9.90 13.64 -15.83
CA PHE A 169 10.98 13.88 -14.88
C PHE A 169 11.89 12.65 -14.66
N LEU A 170 11.31 11.45 -14.56
CA LEU A 170 12.08 10.22 -14.37
C LEU A 170 12.92 9.87 -15.61
N ALA A 171 12.39 10.08 -16.82
CA ALA A 171 13.12 9.87 -18.06
C ALA A 171 14.30 10.85 -18.21
N GLU A 172 14.11 12.10 -17.81
CA GLU A 172 15.20 13.07 -17.79
C GLU A 172 16.25 12.73 -16.74
N ARG A 173 15.80 12.35 -15.54
CA ARG A 173 16.70 11.89 -14.48
C ARG A 173 17.53 10.68 -14.90
N SER A 174 16.96 9.70 -15.60
CA SER A 174 17.73 8.52 -16.04
C SER A 174 18.83 8.91 -17.02
N ARG A 175 18.56 9.82 -17.97
CA ARG A 175 19.57 10.33 -18.91
C ARG A 175 20.74 10.98 -18.19
N ILE A 176 20.44 11.84 -17.22
CA ILE A 176 21.47 12.53 -16.42
C ILE A 176 22.30 11.52 -15.61
N LEU A 177 21.67 10.48 -15.06
CA LEU A 177 22.38 9.42 -14.34
C LEU A 177 23.29 8.62 -15.28
N ASP A 178 22.81 8.25 -16.47
CA ASP A 178 23.61 7.54 -17.47
C ASP A 178 24.83 8.37 -17.92
N GLU A 179 24.67 9.70 -18.06
CA GLU A 179 25.77 10.62 -18.35
C GLU A 179 26.78 10.72 -17.20
N TYR A 180 26.30 10.76 -15.96
CA TYR A 180 27.14 10.77 -14.78
C TYR A 180 27.95 9.48 -14.66
N ASP A 181 27.32 8.32 -14.86
CA ASP A 181 27.96 7.01 -14.77
C ASP A 181 29.07 6.86 -15.82
N LYS A 182 28.87 7.36 -17.04
CA LYS A 182 29.93 7.41 -18.08
C LYS A 182 31.14 8.22 -17.64
N LYS A 183 30.90 9.43 -17.11
CA LYS A 183 31.99 10.30 -16.61
C LYS A 183 32.74 9.67 -15.44
N GLN A 184 32.05 8.97 -14.54
CA GLN A 184 32.70 8.23 -13.45
C GLN A 184 33.60 7.11 -13.99
N ASN A 185 33.12 6.35 -14.96
CA ASN A 185 33.92 5.28 -15.58
C ASN A 185 35.16 5.82 -16.30
N GLU A 186 35.04 6.95 -17.00
CA GLU A 186 36.18 7.62 -17.65
C GLU A 186 37.23 8.09 -16.64
N LEU A 187 36.80 8.72 -15.54
CA LEU A 187 37.69 9.12 -14.45
C LEU A 187 38.37 7.91 -13.79
N GLN A 188 37.64 6.81 -13.63
CA GLN A 188 38.17 5.59 -13.01
C GLN A 188 39.22 4.93 -13.91
N GLN A 189 39.00 4.86 -15.22
CA GLN A 189 39.99 4.41 -16.19
C GLN A 189 41.23 5.31 -16.21
N GLN A 190 41.06 6.63 -16.10
CA GLN A 190 42.20 7.56 -16.01
C GLN A 190 43.05 7.30 -14.76
N GLN A 191 42.42 7.03 -13.62
CA GLN A 191 43.13 6.68 -12.38
C GLN A 191 43.88 5.34 -12.50
N GLU A 192 43.26 4.32 -13.08
CA GLU A 192 43.88 3.02 -13.33
C GLU A 192 45.11 3.14 -14.24
N ASN A 193 44.98 3.85 -15.36
CA ASN A 193 46.10 4.13 -16.27
C ASN A 193 47.24 4.89 -15.58
N LEU A 194 46.93 5.84 -14.68
CA LEU A 194 47.93 6.59 -13.93
C LEU A 194 48.67 5.69 -12.92
N LEU A 195 47.95 4.80 -12.24
CA LEU A 195 48.53 3.82 -11.32
C LEU A 195 49.43 2.82 -12.05
N GLU A 196 48.99 2.29 -13.20
CA GLU A 196 49.82 1.43 -14.03
C GLU A 196 51.10 2.14 -14.47
N GLY A 197 51.01 3.39 -14.92
CA GLY A 197 52.17 4.21 -15.28
C GLY A 197 53.16 4.39 -14.12
N ILE A 198 52.65 4.66 -12.90
CA ILE A 198 53.48 4.79 -11.69
C ILE A 198 54.19 3.46 -11.36
N VAL A 199 53.48 2.33 -11.44
CA VAL A 199 54.04 0.99 -11.16
C VAL A 199 55.14 0.65 -12.16
N VAL A 200 54.91 0.88 -13.46
CA VAL A 200 55.93 0.67 -14.51
C VAL A 200 57.16 1.54 -14.25
N ALA A 201 56.98 2.83 -13.95
CA ALA A 201 58.08 3.73 -13.64
C ALA A 201 58.90 3.27 -12.42
N LEU A 202 58.24 2.83 -11.35
CA LEU A 202 58.89 2.27 -10.15
C LEU A 202 59.68 1.00 -10.47
N VAL A 203 59.14 0.09 -11.29
CA VAL A 203 59.83 -1.12 -11.73
C VAL A 203 61.09 -0.78 -12.54
N PHE A 204 60.98 0.15 -13.50
CA PHE A 204 62.14 0.64 -14.27
C PHE A 204 63.21 1.28 -13.38
N TYR A 205 62.80 2.09 -12.40
CA TYR A 205 63.73 2.69 -11.42
C TYR A 205 64.45 1.62 -10.60
N LYS A 206 63.71 0.59 -10.17
CA LYS A 206 64.25 -0.54 -9.39
C LYS A 206 65.22 -1.39 -10.21
N ILE A 207 64.96 -1.56 -11.51
CA ILE A 207 65.88 -2.24 -12.44
C ILE A 207 67.14 -1.41 -12.66
N LYS A 208 67.03 -0.10 -12.95
CA LYS A 208 68.18 0.81 -13.11
C LYS A 208 69.07 0.84 -11.86
N CYS A 209 68.50 0.94 -10.66
CA CYS A 209 69.26 0.88 -9.41
C CYS A 209 69.95 -0.48 -9.15
N LYS A 210 69.44 -1.59 -9.73
CA LYS A 210 70.05 -2.92 -9.62
C LYS A 210 71.20 -3.15 -10.62
N VAL A 211 71.19 -2.44 -11.74
CA VAL A 211 72.28 -2.44 -12.72
C VAL A 211 73.44 -1.57 -12.22
N CYS A 212 73.16 -0.36 -11.71
CA CYS A 212 74.19 0.51 -11.12
C CYS A 212 74.90 -0.05 -9.87
N SER A 213 74.30 -1.03 -9.18
CA SER A 213 74.90 -1.69 -8.02
C SER A 213 75.67 -2.98 -8.36
N ARG A 214 75.72 -3.39 -9.64
CA ARG A 214 76.55 -4.50 -10.14
C ARG A 214 77.84 -4.07 -10.82
N ASP A 215 77.97 -2.79 -11.19
CA ASP A 215 79.16 -2.22 -11.84
C ASP A 215 80.15 -1.57 -10.84
N ARG A 216 80.09 -1.94 -9.55
CA ARG A 216 81.11 -1.68 -8.51
C ARG A 216 81.47 -2.99 -7.84
#